data_AF-A0A359B401-F1
#
_entry.id   AF-A0A359B401-F1
#
_cell.length_a   1.000
_cell.length_b   1.000
_cell.length_c   1.000
_cell.angle_alpha   90.00
_cell.angle_beta   90.00
_cell.angle_gamma   90.00
#
_symmetry.space_group_name_H-M   'P 1'
#
loop_
_entity.id
_entity.type
_entity.pdbx_description
1 polymer ?
#
loop_
_entity_poly.entity_id
_entity_poly.type
_entity_poly.pdbx_seq_one_letter_code
_entity_poly.pdbx_strand_id
1 'polypeptide(L)'
;MTLNTEELVKLSKEMNWSIPELAKKIGVDYSHLFRVLNKDKGAGVKLLSGVYNLCLEYGLDVNKYIFLNKPLSANNVNRTKKPTGTEGR
;
A
#
# COMPACT_ATOMS: atom_id res chain seq x y z
N MET A 1 6.37 3.37 -3.25
CA MET A 1 5.38 3.43 -2.16
C MET A 1 6.14 3.37 -0.85
N THR A 2 5.68 4.12 0.14
CA THR A 2 6.19 4.07 1.51
C THR A 2 5.09 3.63 2.44
N LEU A 3 5.49 3.10 3.59
CA LEU A 3 4.61 2.65 4.64
C LEU A 3 4.71 3.63 5.81
N ASN A 4 3.57 4.01 6.37
CA ASN A 4 3.50 4.75 7.62
C ASN A 4 3.75 3.81 8.79
N THR A 5 5.01 3.69 9.19
CA THR A 5 5.39 2.80 10.30
C THR A 5 4.84 3.29 11.64
N GLU A 6 4.62 4.59 11.79
CA GLU A 6 4.10 5.18 13.03
C GLU A 6 2.63 4.79 13.25
N GLU A 7 1.79 4.92 12.22
CA GLU A 7 0.39 4.47 12.28
C GLU A 7 0.28 2.95 12.44
N LEU A 8 1.20 2.18 11.86
CA LEU A 8 1.23 0.73 12.04
C LEU A 8 1.53 0.33 13.49
N VAL A 9 2.45 1.04 14.15
CA VAL A 9 2.77 0.83 15.57
C VAL A 9 1.64 1.32 16.49
N LYS A 10 0.93 2.38 16.13
CA LYS A 10 -0.27 2.80 16.86
C LYS A 10 -1.36 1.74 16.78
N LEU A 11 -1.64 1.23 15.58
CA LEU A 11 -2.61 0.16 15.37
C LEU A 11 -2.28 -1.07 16.23
N SER A 12 -1.02 -1.49 16.29
CA SER A 12 -0.64 -2.64 17.12
C SER A 12 -0.89 -2.38 18.61
N LYS A 13 -0.69 -1.14 19.08
CA LYS A 13 -0.99 -0.78 20.48
C LYS A 13 -2.50 -0.73 20.74
N GLU A 14 -3.28 -0.14 19.84
CA GLU A 14 -4.74 -0.03 19.96
C GLU A 14 -5.41 -1.41 19.98
N MET A 15 -4.89 -2.34 19.17
CA MET A 15 -5.38 -3.71 19.08
C MET A 15 -4.71 -4.67 20.09
N ASN A 16 -3.82 -4.14 20.95
CA ASN A 16 -3.04 -4.90 21.92
C ASN A 16 -2.27 -6.09 21.31
N TRP A 17 -1.70 -5.89 20.12
CA TRP A 17 -0.86 -6.85 19.41
C TRP A 17 0.62 -6.60 19.69
N SER A 18 1.35 -7.68 19.96
CA SER A 18 2.81 -7.66 19.93
C SER A 18 3.32 -7.53 18.48
N ILE A 19 4.57 -7.07 18.31
CA ILE A 19 5.18 -6.95 16.98
C ILE A 19 5.24 -8.31 16.24
N PRO A 20 5.54 -9.45 16.89
CA PRO A 20 5.45 -10.77 16.25
C PRO A 20 4.03 -11.13 15.79
N GLU A 21 3.00 -10.76 16.55
CA GLU A 21 1.60 -10.99 16.14
C GLU A 21 1.21 -10.11 14.96
N LEU A 22 1.63 -8.84 14.97
CA LEU A 22 1.44 -7.94 13.85
C LEU A 22 2.08 -8.51 12.57
N ALA A 23 3.29 -9.06 12.67
CA ALA A 23 3.96 -9.71 11.53
C ALA A 23 3.16 -10.90 11.00
N LYS A 24 2.63 -11.76 11.89
CA LYS A 24 1.76 -12.89 11.51
C LYS A 24 0.47 -12.43 10.83
N LYS A 25 -0.16 -11.38 11.36
CA LYS A 25 -1.39 -10.79 10.82
C LYS A 25 -1.18 -10.18 9.43
N ILE A 26 -0.05 -9.52 9.22
CA ILE A 26 0.34 -8.97 7.91
C ILE A 26 0.81 -10.09 6.95
N GLY A 27 1.21 -11.25 7.47
CA GLY A 27 1.72 -12.37 6.67
C GLY A 27 3.18 -12.22 6.25
N VAL A 28 4.00 -11.60 7.11
CA VAL A 28 5.44 -11.39 6.87
C VAL A 28 6.30 -11.93 8.01
N ASP A 29 7.59 -12.08 7.75
CA ASP A 29 8.56 -12.45 8.78
C ASP A 29 8.77 -11.31 9.80
N TYR A 30 8.90 -11.67 11.08
CA TYR A 30 9.15 -10.72 12.17
C TYR A 30 10.40 -9.87 11.91
N SER A 31 11.50 -10.47 11.47
CA SER A 31 12.76 -9.77 11.23
C SER A 31 12.62 -8.77 10.08
N HIS A 32 11.81 -9.11 9.06
CA HIS A 32 11.48 -8.16 8.00
C HIS A 32 10.72 -6.96 8.55
N LEU A 33 9.64 -7.21 9.30
CA LEU A 33 8.82 -6.14 9.87
C LEU A 33 9.67 -5.25 10.80
N PHE A 34 10.48 -5.84 11.67
CA PHE A 34 11.35 -5.12 12.60
C PHE A 34 12.32 -4.18 11.87
N ARG A 35 12.95 -4.63 10.77
CA ARG A 35 13.87 -3.79 9.98
C ARG A 35 13.14 -2.63 9.29
N VAL A 36 11.89 -2.84 8.86
CA VAL A 36 11.09 -1.76 8.26
C VAL A 36 10.65 -0.75 9.32
N LEU A 37 10.21 -1.22 10.50
CA LEU A 37 9.83 -0.34 11.61
C LEU A 37 10.99 0.53 12.10
N ASN A 38 12.21 0.00 12.13
CA ASN A 38 13.42 0.75 12.50
C ASN A 38 13.99 1.63 11.38
N LYS A 39 13.27 1.79 10.25
CA LYS A 39 13.69 2.60 9.09
C LYS A 39 15.00 2.14 8.41
N ASP A 40 15.47 0.92 8.70
CA ASP A 40 16.64 0.31 8.04
C ASP A 40 16.35 -0.12 6.60
N LYS A 41 15.08 -0.36 6.27
CA LYS A 41 14.68 -0.87 4.95
C LYS A 41 13.32 -0.33 4.52
N GLY A 42 13.17 -0.07 3.21
CA GLY A 42 11.87 0.28 2.62
C GLY A 42 10.90 -0.91 2.64
N ALA A 43 9.60 -0.59 2.77
CA ALA A 43 8.52 -1.58 2.70
C ALA A 43 8.47 -2.20 1.30
N GLY A 44 8.80 -3.50 1.21
CA GLY A 44 8.67 -4.25 -0.04
C GLY A 44 7.21 -4.52 -0.39
N VAL A 45 6.95 -4.96 -1.63
CA VAL A 45 5.61 -5.27 -2.14
C VAL A 45 4.86 -6.23 -1.22
N LYS A 46 5.52 -7.27 -0.69
CA LYS A 46 4.91 -8.23 0.24
C LYS A 46 4.35 -7.56 1.50
N LEU A 47 5.10 -6.63 2.10
CA LEU A 47 4.66 -5.94 3.31
C LEU A 47 3.48 -5.01 3.00
N LEU A 48 3.56 -4.26 1.89
CA LEU A 48 2.49 -3.37 1.46
C LEU A 48 1.19 -4.13 1.16
N SER A 49 1.28 -5.26 0.45
CA SER A 49 0.13 -6.12 0.18
C SER A 49 -0.46 -6.72 1.46
N GLY A 50 0.39 -7.13 2.40
CA GLY A 50 -0.06 -7.64 3.70
C GLY A 50 -0.80 -6.58 4.52
N VAL A 51 -0.27 -5.36 4.58
CA VAL A 51 -0.91 -4.23 5.27
C VAL A 51 -2.22 -3.85 4.59
N TYR A 52 -2.25 -3.83 3.25
CA TYR A 52 -3.48 -3.58 2.50
C TYR A 52 -4.58 -4.60 2.84
N ASN A 53 -4.24 -5.89 2.86
CA ASN A 53 -5.19 -6.95 3.23
C ASN A 53 -5.66 -6.82 4.68
N LEU A 54 -4.74 -6.48 5.61
CA LEU A 54 -5.09 -6.21 6.99
C LEU A 54 -6.09 -5.05 7.10
N CYS A 55 -5.88 -3.97 6.34
CA CYS A 55 -6.82 -2.85 6.32
C CYS A 55 -8.20 -3.28 5.83
N LEU A 56 -8.28 -4.11 4.79
CA LEU A 56 -9.56 -4.64 4.31
C LEU A 56 -10.26 -5.53 5.34
N GLU A 57 -9.51 -6.41 6.02
CA GLU A 57 -10.05 -7.33 7.03
C GLU A 57 -10.62 -6.60 8.25
N TYR A 58 -9.96 -5.51 8.67
CA TYR A 58 -10.33 -4.75 9.87
C TYR A 58 -11.09 -3.45 9.59
N GLY A 59 -11.45 -3.17 8.32
CA GLY A 59 -12.18 -1.96 7.93
C GLY A 59 -11.39 -0.66 8.15
N LEU A 60 -10.07 -0.70 8.02
CA LEU A 60 -9.18 0.44 8.24
C LEU A 60 -8.97 1.26 6.96
N ASP A 61 -8.73 2.56 7.11
CA ASP A 61 -8.39 3.44 6.00
C ASP A 61 -6.95 3.21 5.52
N VAL A 62 -6.80 2.56 4.37
CA VAL A 62 -5.51 2.25 3.72
C VAL A 62 -4.64 3.49 3.54
N ASN A 63 -5.24 4.66 3.28
CA ASN A 63 -4.49 5.88 2.99
C ASN A 63 -3.70 6.40 4.20
N LYS A 64 -4.05 5.96 5.42
CA LYS A 64 -3.27 6.27 6.63
C LYS A 64 -1.96 5.49 6.68
N TYR A 65 -1.92 4.31 6.06
CA TYR A 65 -0.82 3.36 6.15
C TYR A 65 0.07 3.36 4.91
N ILE A 66 -0.47 3.52 3.70
CA ILE A 66 0.30 3.40 2.46
C ILE A 66 0.33 4.74 1.72
N PHE A 67 1.54 5.23 1.45
CA PHE A 67 1.76 6.48 0.72
C PHE A 67 2.45 6.27 -0.63
N LEU A 68 2.05 7.06 -1.61
CA LEU A 68 2.71 7.14 -2.91
C LEU A 68 3.71 8.31 -2.89
N ASN A 69 5.01 8.01 -2.90
CA ASN A 69 6.07 9.03 -2.92
C ASN A 69 6.04 9.91 -4.18
N LYS A 70 5.34 9.47 -5.21
CA LYS A 70 5.14 10.22 -6.45
C LYS A 70 3.70 10.02 -6.89
N PRO A 71 3.02 11.08 -7.38
CA PRO A 71 1.76 10.90 -8.07
C PRO A 71 2.00 9.92 -9.24
N LEU A 72 1.05 9.02 -9.45
CA LEU A 72 1.07 8.16 -10.63
C LEU A 72 1.04 9.06 -11.87
N SER A 73 1.90 8.77 -12.85
CA SER A 73 1.84 9.49 -14.13
C SER A 73 0.50 9.13 -14.78
N ALA A 74 -0.42 10.08 -14.80
CA ALA A 74 -1.74 9.92 -15.40
C ALA A 74 -1.60 9.93 -16.94
N ASN A 75 -1.27 8.79 -17.53
CA ASN A 75 -1.41 8.59 -18.97
C ASN A 75 -2.89 8.29 -19.31
N ASN A 76 -3.77 9.26 -19.04
CA ASN A 76 -5.14 9.27 -19.58
C ASN A 76 -5.09 9.74 -21.04
N VAL A 77 -4.40 8.99 -21.91
CA VAL A 77 -4.57 9.12 -23.36
C VAL A 77 -5.93 8.53 -23.70
N ASN A 78 -6.96 9.35 -23.55
CA ASN A 78 -8.26 9.08 -24.14
C ASN A 78 -8.01 9.06 -25.66
N ARG A 79 -7.92 7.87 -26.26
CA ARG A 79 -7.81 7.73 -27.72
C ARG A 79 -9.10 8.32 -28.29
N THR A 80 -9.09 9.60 -28.63
CA THR A 80 -10.12 10.21 -29.46
C THR A 80 -10.14 9.40 -30.75
N LYS A 81 -11.19 8.59 -30.93
CA LYS A 81 -11.47 7.96 -32.22
C LYS A 81 -11.56 9.10 -33.23
N LYS A 82 -10.58 9.20 -34.13
CA LYS A 82 -10.68 10.00 -35.35
C LYS A 82 -11.96 9.55 -36.08
N PRO A 83 -12.89 10.44 -36.44
CA PRO A 83 -13.96 10.06 -37.35
C PRO A 83 -13.35 9.90 -38.74
N THR A 84 -13.11 8.66 -39.17
CA THR A 84 -12.90 8.34 -40.60
C THR A 84 -14.27 8.25 -41.26
N GLY A 85 -14.78 9.41 -41.67
CA GLY A 85 -15.83 9.53 -42.66
C GLY A 85 -15.19 9.76 -44.02
N THR A 86 -15.15 8.72 -44.85
CA THR A 86 -14.78 8.81 -46.27
C THR A 86 -16.05 9.23 -47.02
N GLU A 87 -16.21 10.51 -47.34
CA GLU A 87 -17.21 10.95 -48.30
C GLU A 87 -16.62 10.82 -49.71
N GLY A 88 -17.03 9.77 -50.40
CA GLY A 88 -16.85 9.66 -51.85
C GLY A 88 -17.86 10.55 -52.56
N ARG A 89 -17.37 11.37 -53.49
CA ARG A 89 -18.13 11.89 -54.63
C ARG A 89 -17.19 12.17 -55.78
#